data_AF-A0A815NSR6-F1
#
_entry.id   AF-A0A815NSR6-F1
#
_cell.length_a   1.000
_cell.length_b   1.000
_cell.length_c   1.000
_cell.angle_alpha   90.00
_cell.angle_beta   90.00
_cell.angle_gamma   90.00
#
_symmetry.space_group_name_H-M   'P 1'
#
loop_
_entity.id
_entity.type
_entity.pdbx_description
1 polymer ?
#
loop_
_entity_poly.entity_id
_entity_poly.type
_entity_poly.pdbx_seq_one_letter_code
_entity_poly.pdbx_strand_id
1 'polypeptide(L)'
;MQNINKKLKKHDAALSQELDLISRSGKHKESGINRCKTLLEKNQFEMRKIHGITIDAPSISSLSPIKIDEGTVNSPSENTASTNDNPMKTGSHSCNRQLPVPLETTIPFQKYSYPSVLINGTKPSTAEIHQLFEKLRCLNPMNKNGPMSGDCDTETTQMERFLYQTFDFKNQHKYIVQGVKSFRLGKPLKNLDPQDIIYFPNTTEKSFAMTVQEILGWQHSFKVYADQTVKGMNSDFICKALQGLSESGKEAFRMKFVVRISQCPILMEFDACLITRELKDQWPSRIKLVSVTGIDFAGRIHDIDDIRTYVSNWKDVYVIDPKTGLPFVYNGRDFHRKHGAPRAELDEDRLLTDLIRMARLRLYACDKEKVQIVVETGIGLGVFAGKSIGIDAVVRALSAKAIRTVLEQEGPNYEHIRGIVFALPIFDSDLRIGRREDVYQAFVDEFDQSKYNGCIPVLIADQDMHRLTVVIAHGGFNVSELNPADSHGVFGEYWQNRGPAVEEKLALTTLGLLVQHHLINPYVLDPKHYRFV
;
A
#
# COMPACT_ATOMS: atom_id res chain seq x y z
N MET A 1 31.36 -19.76 19.01
CA MET A 1 29.88 -19.87 19.12
C MET A 1 29.37 -19.99 20.56
N GLN A 2 29.71 -21.05 21.32
CA GLN A 2 29.19 -21.25 22.70
C GLN A 2 29.46 -20.08 23.67
N ASN A 3 30.65 -19.47 23.60
CA ASN A 3 30.99 -18.30 24.44
C ASN A 3 30.22 -17.02 24.08
N ILE A 4 29.86 -16.82 22.80
CA ILE A 4 29.09 -15.64 22.36
C ILE A 4 27.63 -15.79 22.79
N ASN A 5 27.06 -16.99 22.63
CA ASN A 5 25.71 -17.29 23.09
C ASN A 5 25.55 -17.11 24.61
N LYS A 6 26.60 -17.43 25.40
CA LYS A 6 26.61 -17.18 26.85
C LYS A 6 26.64 -15.68 27.18
N LYS A 7 27.33 -14.85 26.39
CA LYS A 7 27.37 -13.39 26.56
C LYS A 7 26.04 -12.74 26.19
N LEU A 8 25.43 -13.13 25.06
CA LEU A 8 24.12 -12.62 24.63
C LEU A 8 23.04 -12.91 25.68
N LYS A 9 22.96 -14.15 26.19
CA LYS A 9 22.03 -14.50 27.28
C LYS A 9 22.24 -13.66 28.55
N LYS A 10 23.49 -13.32 28.88
CA LYS A 10 23.81 -12.48 30.04
C LYS A 10 23.37 -11.03 29.83
N HIS A 11 23.53 -10.49 28.63
CA HIS A 11 23.10 -9.13 28.30
C HIS A 11 21.58 -9.02 28.22
N ASP A 12 20.89 -10.02 27.67
CA ASP A 12 19.42 -10.04 27.59
C ASP A 12 18.79 -10.09 28.98
N ALA A 13 19.37 -10.88 29.90
CA ALA A 13 18.95 -10.91 31.29
C ALA A 13 19.16 -9.55 31.98
N ALA A 14 20.30 -8.89 31.74
CA ALA A 14 20.59 -7.56 32.30
C ALA A 14 19.66 -6.47 31.72
N LEU A 15 19.34 -6.54 30.43
CA LEU A 15 18.42 -5.61 29.78
C LEU A 15 16.99 -5.77 30.32
N SER A 16 16.55 -7.01 30.50
CA SER A 16 15.23 -7.32 31.07
C SER A 16 15.10 -6.80 32.51
N GLN A 17 16.14 -6.98 33.33
CA GLN A 17 16.18 -6.48 34.70
C GLN A 17 16.12 -4.94 34.75
N GLU A 18 16.81 -4.26 33.85
CA GLU A 18 16.84 -2.80 33.84
C GLU A 18 15.53 -2.18 33.34
N LEU A 19 14.88 -2.81 32.36
CA LEU A 19 13.54 -2.41 31.92
C LEU A 19 12.49 -2.57 33.02
N ASP A 20 12.59 -3.61 33.85
CA ASP A 20 11.72 -3.82 35.01
C ASP A 20 11.99 -2.79 36.13
N LEU A 21 13.24 -2.32 36.29
CA LEU A 21 13.57 -1.23 37.20
C LEU A 21 13.05 0.14 36.71
N ILE A 22 13.09 0.39 35.40
CA ILE A 22 12.54 1.60 34.78
C ILE A 22 11.01 1.63 34.90
N SER A 23 10.34 0.47 34.74
CA SER A 23 8.88 0.39 34.85
C SER A 23 8.38 0.64 36.28
N ARG A 24 9.18 0.26 37.29
CA ARG A 24 8.83 0.38 38.72
C ARG A 24 9.26 1.70 39.36
N SER A 25 10.32 2.37 38.87
CA SER A 25 10.86 3.58 39.48
C SER A 25 10.64 4.83 38.63
N GLY A 26 9.67 5.67 39.03
CA GLY A 26 9.40 6.94 38.35
C GLY A 26 10.52 8.00 38.45
N LYS A 27 11.57 7.76 39.25
CA LYS A 27 12.61 8.76 39.59
C LYS A 27 13.98 8.54 38.92
N HIS A 28 14.18 7.49 38.11
CA HIS A 28 15.48 7.20 37.47
C HIS A 28 15.39 6.85 35.98
N LYS A 29 14.36 7.34 35.26
CA LYS A 29 14.11 7.01 33.86
C LYS A 29 15.31 7.29 32.95
N GLU A 30 15.98 8.42 33.11
CA GLU A 30 17.05 8.82 32.18
C GLU A 30 18.34 8.00 32.35
N SER A 31 18.74 7.72 33.59
CA SER A 31 19.89 6.85 33.89
C SER A 31 19.64 5.39 33.46
N GLY A 32 18.42 4.89 33.64
CA GLY A 32 18.02 3.56 33.19
C GLY A 32 18.01 3.45 31.66
N ILE A 33 17.45 4.44 30.96
CA ILE A 33 17.42 4.49 29.48
C ILE A 33 18.84 4.45 28.90
N ASN A 34 19.78 5.21 29.49
CA ASN A 34 21.18 5.20 29.03
C ASN A 34 21.85 3.84 29.26
N ARG A 35 21.57 3.15 30.38
CA ARG A 35 22.07 1.78 30.61
C ARG A 35 21.47 0.77 29.62
N CYS A 36 20.19 0.88 29.28
CA CYS A 36 19.55 0.05 28.25
C CYS A 36 20.18 0.27 26.87
N LYS A 37 20.47 1.52 26.48
CA LYS A 37 21.17 1.83 25.22
C LYS A 37 22.55 1.17 25.15
N THR A 38 23.36 1.29 26.20
CA THR A 38 24.68 0.66 26.25
C THR A 38 24.61 -0.87 26.18
N LEU A 39 23.60 -1.49 26.78
CA LEU A 39 23.40 -2.95 26.71
C LEU A 39 22.98 -3.40 25.30
N LEU A 40 22.11 -2.63 24.62
CA LEU A 40 21.72 -2.88 23.24
C LEU A 40 22.90 -2.76 22.26
N GLU A 41 23.75 -1.75 22.42
CA GLU A 41 24.97 -1.58 21.62
C GLU A 41 25.95 -2.75 21.79
N LYS A 42 26.13 -3.24 23.03
CA LYS A 42 26.95 -4.43 23.32
C LYS A 42 26.37 -5.70 22.68
N ASN A 43 25.05 -5.85 22.66
CA ASN A 43 24.38 -6.95 21.98
C ASN A 43 24.54 -6.90 20.46
N GLN A 44 24.35 -5.71 19.87
CA GLN A 44 24.58 -5.51 18.44
C GLN A 44 26.04 -5.79 18.05
N PHE A 45 27.00 -5.39 18.88
CA PHE A 45 28.42 -5.68 18.65
C PHE A 45 28.74 -7.19 18.68
N GLU A 46 28.24 -7.92 19.68
CA GLU A 46 28.46 -9.38 19.75
C GLU A 46 27.70 -10.12 18.64
N MET A 47 26.54 -9.63 18.19
CA MET A 47 25.84 -10.15 17.00
C MET A 47 26.61 -9.90 15.71
N ARG A 48 27.27 -8.74 15.54
CA ARG A 48 28.12 -8.47 14.36
C ARG A 48 29.32 -9.42 14.26
N LYS A 49 29.88 -9.86 15.41
CA LYS A 49 30.90 -10.92 15.44
C LYS A 49 30.39 -12.28 14.96
N ILE A 50 29.12 -12.61 15.17
CA ILE A 50 28.51 -13.86 14.66
C ILE A 50 28.41 -13.83 13.13
N HIS A 51 28.19 -12.65 12.54
CA HIS A 51 28.01 -12.47 11.10
C HIS A 51 29.32 -12.22 10.34
N GLY A 52 30.48 -12.40 10.98
CA GLY A 52 31.80 -12.24 10.34
C GLY A 52 32.14 -10.79 9.94
N ILE A 53 31.44 -9.80 10.50
CA ILE A 53 31.70 -8.38 10.22
C ILE A 53 32.79 -7.89 11.19
N THR A 54 34.02 -7.75 10.71
CA THR A 54 35.14 -7.18 11.47
C THR A 54 35.05 -5.65 11.44
N ILE A 55 34.84 -5.03 12.60
CA ILE A 55 34.99 -3.58 12.79
C ILE A 55 35.92 -3.41 13.99
N ASP A 56 36.95 -2.57 13.85
CA ASP A 56 37.87 -2.24 14.94
C ASP A 56 37.08 -1.68 16.14
N ALA A 57 37.47 -2.09 17.35
CA ALA A 57 36.81 -1.68 18.57
C ALA A 57 36.90 -0.15 18.76
N PRO A 58 35.81 0.56 19.11
CA PRO A 58 35.92 1.98 19.42
C PRO A 58 36.74 2.18 20.71
N SER A 59 37.72 3.07 20.67
CA SER A 59 38.47 3.49 21.86
C SER A 59 37.56 4.25 22.83
N ILE A 60 37.59 3.85 24.10
CA ILE A 60 36.70 4.33 25.18
C ILE A 60 36.99 5.81 25.59
N SER A 61 37.93 6.50 24.93
CA SER A 61 38.35 7.87 25.29
C SER A 61 37.67 9.00 24.52
N SER A 62 36.70 8.75 23.63
CA SER A 62 36.13 9.80 22.75
C SER A 62 34.68 10.23 23.03
N LEU A 63 34.05 9.76 24.11
CA LEU A 63 32.69 10.19 24.46
C LEU A 63 32.74 11.37 25.45
N SER A 64 32.54 12.58 24.93
CA SER A 64 32.27 13.77 25.76
C SER A 64 30.79 13.80 26.18
N PRO A 65 30.44 14.25 27.40
CA PRO A 65 29.04 14.39 27.80
C PRO A 65 28.38 15.53 27.03
N ILE A 66 27.20 15.28 26.47
CA ILE A 66 26.32 16.30 25.89
C ILE A 66 25.73 17.11 27.06
N LYS A 67 26.06 18.40 27.14
CA LYS A 67 25.33 19.38 27.97
C LYS A 67 24.08 19.81 27.20
N ILE A 68 22.92 19.80 27.86
CA ILE A 68 21.69 20.42 27.37
C ILE A 68 21.33 21.56 28.33
N ASP A 69 21.16 22.76 27.77
CA ASP A 69 20.74 23.98 28.47
C ASP A 69 19.31 23.86 29.01
N GLU A 70 19.13 24.25 30.28
CA GLU A 70 17.82 24.38 30.92
C GLU A 70 17.16 25.71 30.51
N GLY A 71 16.22 25.64 29.57
CA GLY A 71 15.31 26.72 29.22
C GLY A 71 14.06 26.70 30.10
N THR A 72 13.82 27.83 30.77
CA THR A 72 12.86 28.07 31.84
C THR A 72 11.39 28.00 31.41
N VAL A 73 10.55 27.43 32.27
CA VAL A 73 9.08 27.42 32.17
C VAL A 73 8.53 28.77 32.62
N ASN A 74 7.67 29.43 31.84
CA ASN A 74 6.72 30.41 32.35
C ASN A 74 5.39 30.36 31.59
N SER A 75 4.31 30.36 32.38
CA SER A 75 2.90 30.33 32.00
C SER A 75 2.37 31.73 31.61
N PRO A 76 1.18 31.85 30.99
CA PRO A 76 0.75 33.05 30.26
C PRO A 76 -0.02 34.06 31.14
N SER A 77 0.08 35.33 30.79
CA SER A 77 -0.85 36.40 31.20
C SER A 77 -1.18 37.33 30.03
N GLU A 78 -2.32 38.00 30.16
CA GLU A 78 -3.18 38.59 29.12
C GLU A 78 -2.73 39.95 28.55
N ASN A 79 -3.32 40.27 27.38
CA ASN A 79 -3.72 41.59 26.84
C ASN A 79 -2.66 42.67 26.57
N THR A 80 -2.51 43.08 25.30
CA THR A 80 -3.04 44.33 24.72
C THR A 80 -2.44 44.61 23.32
N ALA A 81 -3.19 45.38 22.51
CA ALA A 81 -2.91 45.73 21.12
C ALA A 81 -1.88 46.87 20.95
N SER A 82 -1.10 46.87 19.86
CA SER A 82 -0.98 48.02 18.93
C SER A 82 -0.05 47.74 17.73
N THR A 83 -0.47 48.29 16.60
CA THR A 83 0.18 48.60 15.31
C THR A 83 1.66 49.01 15.30
N ASN A 84 2.44 48.58 14.30
CA ASN A 84 3.08 49.44 13.28
C ASN A 84 4.12 48.72 12.38
N ASP A 85 4.29 49.30 11.19
CA ASP A 85 5.01 48.91 9.98
C ASP A 85 6.55 48.77 10.06
N ASN A 86 7.09 47.84 9.25
CA ASN A 86 8.30 47.83 8.35
C ASN A 86 9.44 48.88 8.48
N PRO A 87 10.62 48.72 7.80
CA PRO A 87 11.33 47.54 7.26
C PRO A 87 12.89 47.55 7.45
N MET A 88 13.57 46.50 6.94
CA MET A 88 14.98 46.41 6.49
C MET A 88 16.15 46.57 7.49
N LYS A 89 17.00 45.53 7.58
CA LYS A 89 18.44 45.61 7.19
C LYS A 89 19.18 44.25 7.22
N THR A 90 19.72 43.92 6.05
CA THR A 90 21.00 43.27 5.72
C THR A 90 21.87 42.66 6.84
N GLY A 91 22.20 41.37 6.68
CA GLY A 91 23.29 40.69 7.37
C GLY A 91 23.84 39.54 6.53
N SER A 92 24.84 39.86 5.70
CA SER A 92 25.60 38.93 4.87
C SER A 92 26.62 38.14 5.71
N HIS A 93 26.52 36.82 5.75
CA HIS A 93 27.65 35.95 6.09
C HIS A 93 27.76 34.82 5.07
N SER A 94 28.76 34.95 4.19
CA SER A 94 29.25 33.90 3.33
C SER A 94 29.97 32.85 4.18
N CYS A 95 29.60 31.59 4.02
CA CYS A 95 30.44 30.47 4.39
C CYS A 95 30.50 29.54 3.17
N ASN A 96 31.57 29.69 2.40
CA ASN A 96 31.95 28.75 1.36
C ASN A 96 32.30 27.41 2.02
N ARG A 97 31.39 26.43 1.95
CA ARG A 97 31.73 25.02 1.94
C ARG A 97 31.25 24.42 0.65
N GLN A 98 32.17 24.31 -0.31
CA GLN A 98 32.01 23.43 -1.46
C GLN A 98 31.72 22.02 -0.94
N LEU A 99 30.49 21.56 -1.15
CA LEU A 99 30.15 20.15 -1.03
C LEU A 99 30.90 19.39 -2.14
N PRO A 100 31.56 18.26 -1.83
CA PRO A 100 32.19 17.47 -2.86
C PRO A 100 31.13 16.93 -3.82
N VAL A 101 31.35 17.17 -5.10
CA VAL A 101 30.63 16.55 -6.22
C VAL A 101 30.67 15.03 -6.02
N PRO A 102 29.54 14.30 -6.10
CA PRO A 102 29.58 12.85 -6.04
C PRO A 102 30.38 12.35 -7.24
N LEU A 103 31.48 11.63 -6.99
CA LEU A 103 32.11 10.81 -8.02
C LEU A 103 31.06 9.85 -8.56
N GLU A 104 30.82 9.90 -9.87
CA GLU A 104 30.15 8.85 -10.63
C GLU A 104 30.92 7.54 -10.41
N THR A 105 30.50 6.80 -9.39
CA THR A 105 30.92 5.41 -9.20
C THR A 105 30.00 4.58 -10.08
N THR A 106 30.48 4.31 -11.29
CA THR A 106 29.98 3.23 -12.14
C THR A 106 30.25 1.91 -11.42
N ILE A 107 29.35 1.56 -10.50
CA ILE A 107 29.29 0.23 -9.90
C ILE A 107 28.97 -0.73 -11.05
N PRO A 108 29.79 -1.76 -11.30
CA PRO A 108 29.51 -2.71 -12.35
C PRO A 108 28.16 -3.38 -12.08
N PHE A 109 27.28 -3.37 -13.08
CA PHE A 109 26.00 -4.08 -13.07
C PHE A 109 26.24 -5.57 -12.77
N GLN A 110 26.21 -5.95 -11.49
CA GLN A 110 25.93 -7.32 -11.12
C GLN A 110 24.43 -7.52 -11.34
N LYS A 111 24.13 -8.27 -12.41
CA LYS A 111 22.79 -8.63 -12.87
C LYS A 111 22.11 -9.54 -11.84
N TYR A 112 21.70 -8.98 -10.70
CA TYR A 112 20.76 -9.63 -9.81
C TYR A 112 19.39 -9.59 -10.49
N SER A 113 19.09 -10.59 -11.33
CA SER A 113 17.73 -10.77 -11.84
C SER A 113 16.85 -11.19 -10.67
N TYR A 114 15.80 -10.43 -10.41
CA TYR A 114 14.78 -10.82 -9.44
C TYR A 114 14.00 -12.03 -9.97
N PRO A 115 13.42 -12.86 -9.08
CA PRO A 115 12.59 -14.00 -9.49
C PRO A 115 11.44 -13.56 -10.41
N SER A 116 11.36 -14.17 -11.58
CA SER A 116 10.23 -14.01 -12.50
C SER A 116 9.95 -15.30 -13.24
N VAL A 117 8.67 -15.54 -13.54
CA VAL A 117 8.19 -16.69 -14.31
C VAL A 117 7.30 -16.18 -15.44
N LEU A 118 7.68 -16.50 -16.67
CA LEU A 118 6.85 -16.25 -17.85
C LEU A 118 6.13 -17.54 -18.22
N ILE A 119 4.80 -17.50 -18.22
CA ILE A 119 3.93 -18.57 -18.67
C ILE A 119 3.28 -18.16 -19.98
N ASN A 120 3.60 -18.90 -21.05
CA ASN A 120 2.98 -18.69 -22.34
C ASN A 120 1.52 -19.15 -22.31
N GLY A 121 0.63 -18.36 -22.91
CA GLY A 121 -0.73 -18.80 -23.15
C GLY A 121 -0.79 -19.85 -24.26
N THR A 122 -1.94 -20.51 -24.41
CA THR A 122 -2.19 -21.48 -25.49
C THR A 122 -2.20 -20.84 -26.88
N LYS A 123 -2.40 -19.53 -26.98
CA LYS A 123 -2.17 -18.76 -28.21
C LYS A 123 -0.78 -18.14 -28.17
N PRO A 124 0.00 -18.19 -29.27
CA PRO A 124 1.27 -17.52 -29.35
C PRO A 124 1.11 -16.04 -29.00
N SER A 125 1.86 -15.56 -28.01
CA SER A 125 1.93 -14.13 -27.72
C SER A 125 2.45 -13.40 -28.95
N THR A 126 1.82 -12.29 -29.32
CA THR A 126 2.37 -11.39 -30.35
C THR A 126 3.79 -10.96 -29.98
N ALA A 127 4.66 -10.75 -30.97
CA ALA A 127 6.04 -10.30 -30.75
C ALA A 127 6.15 -9.10 -29.80
N GLU A 128 5.20 -8.15 -29.89
CA GLU A 128 5.11 -6.98 -29.01
C GLU A 128 4.98 -7.34 -27.52
N ILE A 129 4.12 -8.32 -27.18
CA ILE A 129 3.87 -8.75 -25.80
C ILE A 129 5.09 -9.50 -25.26
N HIS A 130 5.70 -10.34 -26.10
CA HIS A 130 6.93 -11.04 -25.71
C HIS A 130 8.06 -10.05 -25.43
N GLN A 131 8.28 -9.07 -26.31
CA GLN A 131 9.27 -8.00 -26.11
C GLN A 131 8.99 -7.17 -24.85
N LEU A 132 7.72 -6.85 -24.59
CA LEU A 132 7.32 -6.17 -23.36
C LEU A 132 7.70 -7.00 -22.13
N PHE A 133 7.32 -8.27 -22.07
CA PHE A 133 7.59 -9.13 -20.92
C PHE A 133 9.10 -9.35 -20.68
N GLU A 134 9.88 -9.53 -21.74
CA GLU A 134 11.34 -9.60 -21.62
C GLU A 134 11.93 -8.28 -21.08
N LYS A 135 11.40 -7.13 -21.52
CA LYS A 135 11.79 -5.82 -20.96
C LYS A 135 11.45 -5.72 -19.48
N LEU A 136 10.27 -6.16 -19.06
CA LEU A 136 9.85 -6.13 -17.66
C LEU A 136 10.78 -6.99 -16.79
N ARG A 137 11.12 -8.21 -17.23
CA ARG A 137 12.05 -9.12 -16.54
C ARG A 137 13.46 -8.53 -16.34
N CYS A 138 13.84 -7.54 -17.14
CA CYS A 138 15.14 -6.87 -17.07
C CYS A 138 15.16 -5.62 -16.19
N LEU A 139 14.05 -5.25 -15.54
CA LEU A 139 13.98 -4.09 -14.67
C LEU A 139 14.87 -4.24 -13.42
N ASN A 140 15.34 -3.11 -12.90
CA ASN A 140 16.04 -3.10 -11.61
C ASN A 140 15.10 -3.62 -10.51
N PRO A 141 15.61 -4.42 -9.55
CA PRO A 141 14.79 -4.87 -8.41
C PRO A 141 14.20 -3.72 -7.61
N MET A 142 13.03 -3.95 -7.01
CA MET A 142 12.44 -3.03 -6.03
C MET A 142 13.33 -2.93 -4.78
N ASN A 143 13.49 -1.73 -4.23
CA ASN A 143 14.10 -1.56 -2.92
C ASN A 143 13.10 -1.89 -1.80
N LYS A 144 13.10 -3.15 -1.35
CA LYS A 144 12.20 -3.66 -0.29
C LYS A 144 12.44 -3.06 1.10
N ASN A 145 13.60 -2.42 1.29
CA ASN A 145 13.99 -1.71 2.51
C ASN A 145 14.02 -0.19 2.28
N GLY A 146 13.35 0.30 1.24
CA GLY A 146 13.27 1.71 0.89
C GLY A 146 12.41 2.52 1.87
N PRO A 147 12.28 3.84 1.65
CA PRO A 147 11.54 4.76 2.53
C PRO A 147 10.11 4.30 2.82
N MET A 148 9.41 3.78 1.81
CA MET A 148 8.03 3.29 1.96
C MET A 148 7.95 1.86 2.50
N SER A 149 9.04 1.23 2.97
CA SER A 149 8.97 -0.10 3.60
C SER A 149 8.49 -0.07 5.06
N GLY A 150 8.41 1.13 5.65
CA GLY A 150 7.95 1.38 7.00
C GLY A 150 7.15 2.68 7.09
N ASP A 151 7.50 3.54 8.04
CA ASP A 151 6.85 4.83 8.25
C ASP A 151 6.98 5.73 7.00
N CYS A 152 5.84 6.04 6.38
CA CYS A 152 5.73 6.86 5.17
C CYS A 152 5.56 8.36 5.51
N ASP A 153 6.07 8.80 6.66
CA ASP A 153 5.95 10.15 7.21
C ASP A 153 6.39 11.25 6.23
N THR A 154 7.52 11.01 5.54
CA THR A 154 8.11 11.98 4.60
C THR A 154 7.22 12.16 3.38
N GLU A 155 6.78 11.05 2.80
CA GLU A 155 5.94 11.00 1.60
C GLU A 155 4.53 11.51 1.91
N THR A 156 4.00 11.19 3.09
CA THR A 156 2.75 11.75 3.60
C THR A 156 2.84 13.27 3.72
N THR A 157 3.91 13.78 4.34
CA THR A 157 4.11 15.23 4.49
C THR A 157 4.28 15.91 3.14
N GLN A 158 4.95 15.25 2.17
CA GLN A 158 5.09 15.75 0.81
C GLN A 158 3.74 15.85 0.10
N MET A 159 2.92 14.80 0.16
CA MET A 159 1.58 14.79 -0.43
C MET A 159 0.66 15.83 0.24
N GLU A 160 0.66 15.93 1.56
CA GLU A 160 -0.10 16.96 2.30
C GLU A 160 0.33 18.37 1.88
N ARG A 161 1.64 18.62 1.77
CA ARG A 161 2.16 19.92 1.33
C ARG A 161 1.75 20.23 -0.10
N PHE A 162 1.86 19.27 -1.01
CA PHE A 162 1.43 19.40 -2.39
C PHE A 162 -0.07 19.76 -2.47
N LEU A 163 -0.92 19.02 -1.75
CA LEU A 163 -2.36 19.27 -1.72
C LEU A 163 -2.69 20.63 -1.08
N TYR A 164 -2.00 21.01 -0.03
CA TYR A 164 -2.19 22.30 0.64
C TYR A 164 -1.82 23.47 -0.27
N GLN A 165 -0.62 23.44 -0.86
CA GLN A 165 -0.13 24.53 -1.70
C GLN A 165 -0.94 24.69 -2.99
N THR A 166 -1.31 23.57 -3.62
CA THR A 166 -2.02 23.59 -4.92
C THR A 166 -3.53 23.83 -4.73
N PHE A 167 -4.15 23.18 -3.75
CA PHE A 167 -5.62 23.10 -3.62
C PHE A 167 -6.18 23.69 -2.32
N ASP A 168 -5.35 24.29 -1.46
CA ASP A 168 -5.74 24.75 -0.11
C ASP A 168 -6.42 23.62 0.69
N PHE A 169 -5.81 22.42 0.66
CA PHE A 169 -6.27 21.24 1.38
C PHE A 169 -6.29 21.43 2.89
N LYS A 170 -7.42 21.10 3.54
CA LYS A 170 -7.62 21.24 4.99
C LYS A 170 -8.32 20.02 5.58
N ASN A 171 -7.64 19.34 6.51
CA ASN A 171 -8.23 18.31 7.35
C ASN A 171 -9.40 18.89 8.18
N GLN A 172 -10.43 18.08 8.42
CA GLN A 172 -11.59 18.41 9.24
C GLN A 172 -11.56 17.58 10.54
N HIS A 173 -12.22 18.07 11.59
CA HIS A 173 -12.31 17.39 12.88
C HIS A 173 -13.32 16.22 12.94
N LYS A 174 -13.78 15.73 11.78
CA LYS A 174 -14.77 14.65 11.67
C LYS A 174 -14.23 13.52 10.83
N TYR A 175 -14.73 12.31 11.06
CA TYR A 175 -14.42 11.14 10.25
C TYR A 175 -15.45 10.95 9.13
N ILE A 176 -15.00 10.46 7.98
CA ILE A 176 -15.88 9.94 6.91
C ILE A 176 -16.33 8.54 7.32
N VAL A 177 -15.34 7.69 7.58
CA VAL A 177 -15.46 6.37 8.20
C VAL A 177 -14.32 6.22 9.21
N GLN A 178 -14.44 5.28 10.15
CA GLN A 178 -13.49 5.13 11.26
C GLN A 178 -12.06 4.85 10.75
N GLY A 179 -11.19 5.86 10.86
CA GLY A 179 -9.82 5.81 10.34
C GLY A 179 -9.53 6.91 9.31
N VAL A 180 -10.58 7.46 8.69
CA VAL A 180 -10.49 8.43 7.58
C VAL A 180 -10.96 9.80 8.04
N LYS A 181 -10.06 10.76 8.24
CA LYS A 181 -10.49 12.12 8.56
C LYS A 181 -11.03 12.76 7.30
N SER A 182 -12.20 13.38 7.44
CA SER A 182 -12.75 14.22 6.39
C SER A 182 -11.80 15.39 6.10
N PHE A 183 -11.87 15.92 4.89
CA PHE A 183 -11.06 17.04 4.44
C PHE A 183 -11.86 17.91 3.47
N ARG A 184 -11.31 19.06 3.11
CA ARG A 184 -11.85 19.94 2.05
C ARG A 184 -10.72 20.58 1.26
N LEU A 185 -11.01 20.95 0.01
CA LEU A 185 -10.15 21.80 -0.80
C LEU A 185 -10.71 23.22 -0.77
N GLY A 186 -9.92 24.19 -0.31
CA GLY A 186 -10.30 25.61 -0.38
C GLY A 186 -10.26 26.16 -1.81
N LYS A 187 -9.51 25.51 -2.71
CA LYS A 187 -9.50 25.75 -4.16
C LYS A 187 -9.91 24.47 -4.90
N PRO A 188 -11.24 24.24 -5.10
CA PRO A 188 -11.71 23.09 -5.87
C PRO A 188 -11.17 23.11 -7.30
N LEU A 189 -10.86 21.93 -7.87
CA LEU A 189 -10.33 21.78 -9.24
C LEU A 189 -11.17 22.52 -10.29
N LYS A 190 -12.50 22.47 -10.17
CA LYS A 190 -13.44 23.16 -11.07
C LYS A 190 -13.34 24.70 -11.08
N ASN A 191 -12.63 25.28 -10.11
CA ASN A 191 -12.44 26.73 -9.97
C ASN A 191 -11.03 27.18 -10.41
N LEU A 192 -10.15 26.26 -10.81
CA LEU A 192 -8.82 26.57 -11.32
C LEU A 192 -8.87 26.77 -12.85
N ASP A 193 -7.90 27.48 -13.42
CA ASP A 193 -7.81 27.59 -14.88
C ASP A 193 -7.44 26.22 -15.46
N PRO A 194 -8.20 25.67 -16.43
CA PRO A 194 -7.88 24.39 -17.05
C PRO A 194 -6.45 24.30 -17.63
N GLN A 195 -5.85 25.43 -18.01
CA GLN A 195 -4.50 25.50 -18.57
C GLN A 195 -3.40 25.64 -17.51
N ASP A 196 -3.74 25.82 -16.23
CA ASP A 196 -2.75 25.89 -15.16
C ASP A 196 -1.95 24.58 -15.09
N ILE A 197 -0.62 24.73 -15.00
CA ILE A 197 0.31 23.61 -14.88
C ILE A 197 0.60 23.37 -13.40
N ILE A 198 0.32 22.15 -12.96
CA ILE A 198 0.58 21.64 -11.63
C ILE A 198 1.79 20.71 -11.69
N TYR A 199 2.71 20.89 -10.74
CA TYR A 199 3.88 20.03 -10.58
C TYR A 199 3.81 19.26 -9.28
N PHE A 200 4.23 17.99 -9.27
CA PHE A 200 4.43 17.20 -8.05
C PHE A 200 5.93 16.94 -7.84
N PRO A 201 6.54 17.28 -6.69
CA PRO A 201 5.98 17.87 -5.46
C PRO A 201 6.03 19.42 -5.43
N ASN A 202 5.51 20.07 -6.46
CA ASN A 202 5.53 21.53 -6.66
C ASN A 202 6.93 22.12 -6.90
N THR A 203 7.73 21.44 -7.72
CA THR A 203 9.03 21.92 -8.24
C THR A 203 9.07 21.81 -9.76
N THR A 204 9.88 22.61 -10.47
CA THR A 204 9.74 22.78 -11.94
C THR A 204 10.69 21.93 -12.79
N GLU A 205 11.89 21.58 -12.31
CA GLU A 205 12.93 21.02 -13.20
C GLU A 205 12.96 19.49 -13.29
N LYS A 206 12.38 18.76 -12.33
CA LYS A 206 12.43 17.27 -12.25
C LYS A 206 11.17 16.66 -11.64
N SER A 207 10.01 17.20 -12.00
CA SER A 207 8.73 16.82 -11.41
C SER A 207 7.79 16.15 -12.39
N PHE A 208 6.74 15.54 -11.84
CA PHE A 208 5.59 15.14 -12.63
C PHE A 208 4.75 16.38 -12.92
N ALA A 209 4.69 16.80 -14.18
CA ALA A 209 3.85 17.92 -14.62
C ALA A 209 2.46 17.43 -15.08
N MET A 210 1.42 18.22 -14.85
CA MET A 210 0.06 17.97 -15.36
C MET A 210 -0.71 19.29 -15.51
N THR A 211 -1.66 19.36 -16.42
CA THR A 211 -2.62 20.48 -16.46
C THR A 211 -3.85 20.18 -15.61
N VAL A 212 -4.54 21.22 -15.14
CA VAL A 212 -5.85 21.05 -14.49
C VAL A 212 -6.83 20.32 -15.43
N GLN A 213 -6.82 20.63 -16.73
CA GLN A 213 -7.65 19.97 -17.73
C GLN A 213 -7.42 18.45 -17.79
N GLU A 214 -6.17 17.99 -17.65
CA GLU A 214 -5.86 16.56 -17.58
C GLU A 214 -6.48 15.92 -16.33
N ILE A 215 -6.34 16.55 -15.17
CA ILE A 215 -6.93 16.04 -13.92
C ILE A 215 -8.46 15.92 -14.06
N LEU A 216 -9.11 16.93 -14.63
CA LEU A 216 -10.56 16.90 -14.89
C LEU A 216 -10.95 15.77 -15.87
N GLY A 217 -10.13 15.54 -16.90
CA GLY A 217 -10.29 14.40 -17.82
C GLY A 217 -10.19 13.06 -17.10
N TRP A 218 -9.19 12.90 -16.21
CA TRP A 218 -9.04 11.71 -15.40
C TRP A 218 -10.20 11.52 -14.41
N GLN A 219 -10.72 12.58 -13.81
CA GLN A 219 -11.93 12.52 -12.98
C GLN A 219 -13.14 11.99 -13.76
N HIS A 220 -13.36 12.50 -14.98
CA HIS A 220 -14.48 12.09 -15.82
C HIS A 220 -14.40 10.62 -16.26
N SER A 221 -13.19 10.04 -16.28
CA SER A 221 -12.98 8.63 -16.63
C SER A 221 -13.47 7.63 -15.56
N PHE A 222 -13.86 8.11 -14.38
CA PHE A 222 -14.31 7.24 -13.27
C PHE A 222 -15.52 6.38 -13.68
N LYS A 223 -15.49 5.10 -13.35
CA LYS A 223 -16.60 4.15 -13.52
C LYS A 223 -16.68 3.19 -12.34
N VAL A 224 -17.88 2.68 -12.10
CA VAL A 224 -18.14 1.58 -11.16
C VAL A 224 -18.78 0.43 -11.92
N TYR A 225 -18.24 -0.76 -11.71
CA TYR A 225 -18.82 -2.03 -12.15
C TYR A 225 -19.24 -2.81 -10.92
N ALA A 226 -20.50 -3.23 -10.86
CA ALA A 226 -21.07 -3.90 -9.70
C ALA A 226 -21.84 -5.14 -10.16
N ASP A 227 -21.66 -6.26 -9.44
CA ASP A 227 -22.36 -7.48 -9.77
C ASP A 227 -23.84 -7.39 -9.36
N GLN A 228 -24.72 -7.35 -10.35
CA GLN A 228 -26.15 -7.12 -10.15
C GLN A 228 -26.86 -8.29 -9.46
N THR A 229 -26.24 -9.47 -9.45
CA THR A 229 -26.81 -10.67 -8.83
C THR A 229 -26.56 -10.72 -7.31
N VAL A 230 -25.76 -9.80 -6.76
CA VAL A 230 -25.64 -9.63 -5.30
C VAL A 230 -26.90 -8.98 -4.75
N LYS A 231 -27.56 -9.64 -3.78
CA LYS A 231 -28.78 -9.11 -3.15
C LYS A 231 -28.52 -7.75 -2.48
N GLY A 232 -29.27 -6.74 -2.92
CA GLY A 232 -29.17 -5.36 -2.42
C GLY A 232 -28.17 -4.49 -3.17
N MET A 233 -27.59 -4.99 -4.28
CA MET A 233 -26.74 -4.20 -5.16
C MET A 233 -27.59 -3.26 -6.02
N ASN A 234 -27.56 -1.95 -5.71
CA ASN A 234 -28.25 -0.92 -6.46
C ASN A 234 -27.52 0.43 -6.35
N SER A 235 -27.95 1.44 -7.11
CA SER A 235 -27.29 2.75 -7.15
C SER A 235 -27.25 3.44 -5.79
N ASP A 236 -28.30 3.29 -4.98
CA ASP A 236 -28.39 3.90 -3.65
C ASP A 236 -27.34 3.29 -2.72
N PHE A 237 -27.19 1.97 -2.74
CA PHE A 237 -26.15 1.26 -1.99
C PHE A 237 -24.76 1.70 -2.43
N ILE A 238 -24.49 1.73 -3.74
CA ILE A 238 -23.18 2.16 -4.26
C ILE A 238 -22.87 3.60 -3.82
N CYS A 239 -23.82 4.51 -3.97
CA CYS A 239 -23.65 5.91 -3.54
C CYS A 239 -23.36 5.99 -2.04
N LYS A 240 -24.17 5.32 -1.20
CA LYS A 240 -23.99 5.24 0.25
C LYS A 240 -22.60 4.70 0.63
N ALA A 241 -22.17 3.61 -0.02
CA ALA A 241 -20.88 2.99 0.27
C ALA A 241 -19.70 3.90 -0.13
N LEU A 242 -19.73 4.50 -1.32
CA LEU A 242 -18.67 5.39 -1.81
C LEU A 242 -18.51 6.68 -0.95
N GLN A 243 -19.55 7.05 -0.20
CA GLN A 243 -19.53 8.13 0.78
C GLN A 243 -18.98 7.70 2.15
N GLY A 244 -18.68 6.42 2.36
CA GLY A 244 -18.32 5.86 3.66
C GLY A 244 -19.49 5.75 4.64
N LEU A 245 -20.73 5.73 4.12
CA LEU A 245 -21.94 5.67 4.93
C LEU A 245 -22.52 4.25 5.03
N SER A 246 -21.90 3.26 4.39
CA SER A 246 -22.30 1.85 4.47
C SER A 246 -22.05 1.26 5.86
N GLU A 247 -22.93 0.37 6.29
CA GLU A 247 -22.82 -0.33 7.57
C GLU A 247 -21.78 -1.47 7.53
N SER A 248 -21.21 -1.79 8.69
CA SER A 248 -20.37 -2.98 8.88
C SER A 248 -21.10 -4.28 8.53
N GLY A 249 -20.36 -5.33 8.19
CA GLY A 249 -20.93 -6.65 7.90
C GLY A 249 -21.55 -6.66 6.51
N LYS A 250 -22.88 -6.84 6.41
CA LYS A 250 -23.53 -7.14 5.12
C LYS A 250 -23.31 -6.08 4.06
N GLU A 251 -23.32 -4.80 4.42
CA GLU A 251 -23.11 -3.73 3.43
C GLU A 251 -21.64 -3.63 3.00
N ALA A 252 -20.69 -3.69 3.93
CA ALA A 252 -19.27 -3.78 3.62
C ALA A 252 -18.92 -5.03 2.77
N PHE A 253 -19.50 -6.19 3.10
CA PHE A 253 -19.32 -7.44 2.36
C PHE A 253 -19.78 -7.32 0.89
N ARG A 254 -20.83 -6.55 0.60
CA ARG A 254 -21.27 -6.33 -0.79
C ARG A 254 -20.22 -5.61 -1.63
N MET A 255 -19.39 -4.76 -1.03
CA MET A 255 -18.34 -4.02 -1.75
C MET A 255 -17.23 -4.90 -2.33
N LYS A 256 -17.10 -6.15 -1.85
CA LYS A 256 -16.18 -7.15 -2.43
C LYS A 256 -16.54 -7.42 -3.90
N PHE A 257 -17.81 -7.24 -4.27
CA PHE A 257 -18.35 -7.43 -5.63
C PHE A 257 -18.58 -6.10 -6.36
N VAL A 258 -17.74 -5.10 -6.06
CA VAL A 258 -17.74 -3.79 -6.69
C VAL A 258 -16.32 -3.43 -7.11
N VAL A 259 -16.17 -3.01 -8.36
CA VAL A 259 -14.91 -2.57 -8.96
C VAL A 259 -15.05 -1.11 -9.34
N ARG A 260 -14.09 -0.29 -8.90
CA ARG A 260 -14.00 1.11 -9.30
C ARG A 260 -12.78 1.27 -10.19
N ILE A 261 -12.91 2.04 -11.26
CA ILE A 261 -11.82 2.23 -12.20
C ILE A 261 -11.80 3.66 -12.72
N SER A 262 -10.61 4.25 -12.79
CA SER A 262 -10.40 5.55 -13.42
C SER A 262 -9.00 5.59 -14.02
N GLN A 263 -8.78 6.44 -15.01
CA GLN A 263 -7.43 6.90 -15.35
C GLN A 263 -6.82 7.52 -14.10
N CYS A 264 -5.61 7.10 -13.78
CA CYS A 264 -4.93 7.54 -12.57
C CYS A 264 -3.43 7.37 -12.77
N PRO A 265 -2.69 8.46 -12.98
CA PRO A 265 -1.27 8.36 -13.16
C PRO A 265 -0.55 8.13 -11.83
N ILE A 266 0.68 7.63 -11.97
CA ILE A 266 1.60 7.32 -10.88
C ILE A 266 2.64 8.44 -10.82
N LEU A 267 2.80 8.99 -9.63
CA LEU A 267 3.67 10.13 -9.32
C LEU A 267 5.05 9.68 -8.79
N MET A 268 5.09 8.53 -8.11
CA MET A 268 6.31 7.96 -7.53
C MET A 268 6.21 6.44 -7.42
N GLU A 269 7.36 5.79 -7.40
CA GLU A 269 7.49 4.34 -7.17
C GLU A 269 7.37 3.99 -5.67
N PHE A 270 7.21 2.71 -5.34
CA PHE A 270 7.13 2.23 -3.95
C PHE A 270 8.46 2.31 -3.19
N ASP A 271 9.54 2.77 -3.80
CA ASP A 271 10.78 3.15 -3.11
C ASP A 271 10.92 4.68 -2.96
N ALA A 272 9.82 5.43 -3.14
CA ALA A 272 9.73 6.89 -3.09
C ALA A 272 10.50 7.61 -4.21
N CYS A 273 10.97 6.91 -5.24
CA CYS A 273 11.54 7.55 -6.42
C CYS A 273 10.44 8.27 -7.21
N LEU A 274 10.56 9.59 -7.35
CA LEU A 274 9.65 10.41 -8.15
C LEU A 274 9.72 10.01 -9.63
N ILE A 275 8.56 9.94 -10.27
CA ILE A 275 8.45 9.70 -11.70
C ILE A 275 8.35 11.05 -12.40
N THR A 276 9.39 11.41 -13.16
CA THR A 276 9.40 12.65 -13.94
C THR A 276 8.48 12.52 -15.15
N ARG A 277 7.76 13.59 -15.48
CA ARG A 277 6.86 13.61 -16.64
C ARG A 277 6.77 15.00 -17.25
N GLU A 278 6.95 15.09 -18.56
CA GLU A 278 6.69 16.31 -19.33
C GLU A 278 5.24 16.35 -19.84
N LEU A 279 4.69 17.55 -20.07
CA LEU A 279 3.28 17.70 -20.53
C LEU A 279 3.02 17.04 -21.89
N LYS A 280 4.04 16.91 -22.75
CA LYS A 280 3.91 16.23 -24.04
C LYS A 280 3.71 14.71 -23.89
N ASP A 281 4.12 14.15 -22.75
CA ASP A 281 4.07 12.71 -22.52
C ASP A 281 2.62 12.24 -22.36
N GLN A 282 2.24 11.23 -23.13
CA GLN A 282 0.88 10.68 -23.15
C GLN A 282 0.71 9.39 -22.34
N TRP A 283 1.81 8.81 -21.87
CA TRP A 283 1.78 7.57 -21.09
C TRP A 283 0.91 7.65 -19.82
N PRO A 284 0.77 8.81 -19.10
CA PRO A 284 -0.04 8.84 -17.88
C PRO A 284 -1.51 8.51 -18.12
N SER A 285 -2.06 8.95 -19.25
CA SER A 285 -3.45 8.70 -19.65
C SER A 285 -3.73 7.24 -20.05
N ARG A 286 -2.69 6.41 -20.14
CA ARG A 286 -2.81 4.97 -20.42
C ARG A 286 -2.94 4.13 -19.15
N ILE A 287 -2.71 4.71 -17.98
CA ILE A 287 -2.75 4.02 -16.70
C ILE A 287 -4.13 4.15 -16.07
N LYS A 288 -4.72 3.00 -15.71
CA LYS A 288 -5.96 2.92 -14.96
C LYS A 288 -5.71 2.34 -13.58
N LEU A 289 -6.22 2.99 -12.54
CA LEU A 289 -6.22 2.44 -11.19
C LEU A 289 -7.53 1.71 -10.95
N VAL A 290 -7.45 0.42 -10.65
CA VAL A 290 -8.60 -0.46 -10.42
C VAL A 290 -8.71 -0.75 -8.94
N SER A 291 -9.69 -0.15 -8.27
CA SER A 291 -9.88 -0.27 -6.83
C SER A 291 -10.95 -1.30 -6.48
N VAL A 292 -10.57 -2.35 -5.74
CA VAL A 292 -11.45 -3.47 -5.37
C VAL A 292 -11.22 -3.85 -3.92
N THR A 293 -12.30 -4.08 -3.17
CA THR A 293 -12.22 -4.52 -1.78
C THR A 293 -11.86 -6.02 -1.71
N GLY A 294 -10.83 -6.35 -0.94
CA GLY A 294 -10.41 -7.75 -0.72
C GLY A 294 -11.20 -8.44 0.38
N ILE A 295 -11.17 -9.77 0.42
CA ILE A 295 -11.65 -10.55 1.57
C ILE A 295 -10.62 -10.44 2.70
N ASP A 296 -11.07 -10.10 3.90
CA ASP A 296 -10.21 -9.81 5.05
C ASP A 296 -10.55 -10.71 6.26
N PHE A 297 -9.59 -11.56 6.61
CA PHE A 297 -9.67 -12.47 7.76
C PHE A 297 -8.93 -11.97 9.01
N ALA A 298 -8.18 -10.88 8.90
CA ALA A 298 -7.53 -10.20 10.02
C ALA A 298 -8.30 -8.93 10.45
N GLY A 299 -9.47 -8.72 9.84
CA GLY A 299 -10.11 -7.43 9.72
C GLY A 299 -10.83 -6.90 10.96
N ARG A 300 -11.56 -5.82 10.67
CA ARG A 300 -12.24 -4.95 11.61
C ARG A 300 -13.65 -5.41 11.84
N ILE A 301 -14.36 -4.69 12.71
CA ILE A 301 -15.81 -4.86 12.83
C ILE A 301 -16.54 -4.81 11.47
N HIS A 302 -15.98 -4.10 10.49
CA HIS A 302 -16.51 -3.99 9.12
C HIS A 302 -16.46 -5.30 8.34
N ASP A 303 -15.40 -6.10 8.49
CA ASP A 303 -15.18 -7.36 7.77
C ASP A 303 -15.76 -8.58 8.49
N ILE A 304 -16.66 -8.36 9.46
CA ILE A 304 -17.24 -9.45 10.25
C ILE A 304 -17.93 -10.52 9.40
N ASP A 305 -18.55 -10.12 8.29
CA ASP A 305 -19.23 -11.07 7.41
C ASP A 305 -18.25 -11.84 6.51
N ASP A 306 -17.00 -11.41 6.34
CA ASP A 306 -15.95 -12.24 5.73
C ASP A 306 -15.70 -13.48 6.62
N ILE A 307 -15.56 -13.25 7.92
CA ILE A 307 -15.38 -14.33 8.91
C ILE A 307 -16.61 -15.24 8.96
N ARG A 308 -17.81 -14.66 9.11
CA ARG A 308 -19.04 -15.46 9.29
C ARG A 308 -19.45 -16.22 8.05
N THR A 309 -19.04 -15.76 6.87
CA THR A 309 -19.34 -16.42 5.60
C THR A 309 -18.38 -17.56 5.33
N TYR A 310 -17.08 -17.38 5.61
CA TYR A 310 -16.06 -18.30 5.14
C TYR A 310 -15.47 -19.19 6.24
N VAL A 311 -15.57 -18.85 7.52
CA VAL A 311 -14.99 -19.68 8.60
C VAL A 311 -16.11 -20.39 9.35
N SER A 312 -16.29 -21.69 9.14
CA SER A 312 -17.44 -22.45 9.71
C SER A 312 -17.41 -22.51 11.24
N ASN A 313 -16.22 -22.71 11.82
CA ASN A 313 -15.98 -22.81 13.26
C ASN A 313 -15.57 -21.48 13.91
N TRP A 314 -15.92 -20.33 13.31
CA TRP A 314 -15.45 -19.02 13.76
C TRP A 314 -15.70 -18.73 15.24
N LYS A 315 -16.80 -19.24 15.80
CA LYS A 315 -17.12 -19.07 17.23
C LYS A 315 -16.09 -19.69 18.15
N ASP A 316 -15.44 -20.77 17.72
CA ASP A 316 -14.41 -21.46 18.50
C ASP A 316 -13.03 -20.83 18.31
N VAL A 317 -12.84 -20.15 17.17
CA VAL A 317 -11.60 -19.45 16.80
C VAL A 317 -11.46 -18.10 17.50
N TYR A 318 -12.54 -17.31 17.57
CA TYR A 318 -12.49 -15.92 18.03
C TYR A 318 -13.07 -15.72 19.44
N VAL A 319 -12.54 -14.73 20.16
CA VAL A 319 -13.16 -14.26 21.42
C VAL A 319 -14.50 -13.63 21.07
N ILE A 320 -15.56 -13.97 21.81
CA ILE A 320 -16.91 -13.49 21.52
C ILE A 320 -17.30 -12.41 22.52
N ASP A 321 -17.84 -11.30 22.02
CA ASP A 321 -18.50 -10.30 22.85
C ASP A 321 -19.83 -10.87 23.39
N PRO A 322 -19.99 -11.00 24.72
CA PRO A 322 -21.21 -11.55 25.31
C PRO A 322 -22.45 -10.69 25.06
N LYS A 323 -22.29 -9.40 24.72
CA LYS A 323 -23.43 -8.50 24.47
C LYS A 323 -23.98 -8.66 23.06
N THR A 324 -23.10 -8.77 22.07
CA THR A 324 -23.48 -8.78 20.65
C THR A 324 -23.48 -10.18 20.05
N GLY A 325 -22.83 -11.15 20.69
CA GLY A 325 -22.64 -12.50 20.15
C GLY A 325 -21.70 -12.55 18.95
N LEU A 326 -20.97 -11.47 18.68
CA LEU A 326 -20.02 -11.32 17.57
C LEU A 326 -18.58 -11.44 18.07
N PRO A 327 -17.60 -11.74 17.18
CA PRO A 327 -16.18 -11.63 17.48
C PRO A 327 -15.84 -10.27 18.09
N PHE A 328 -15.12 -10.33 19.20
CA PHE A 328 -14.68 -9.16 19.94
C PHE A 328 -13.54 -8.47 19.20
N VAL A 329 -13.64 -7.15 19.09
CA VAL A 329 -12.65 -6.29 18.44
C VAL A 329 -12.04 -5.36 19.49
N TYR A 330 -10.76 -5.56 19.84
CA TYR A 330 -10.07 -4.65 20.76
C TYR A 330 -9.75 -3.34 20.05
N ASN A 331 -10.12 -2.21 20.66
CA ASN A 331 -9.92 -0.85 20.11
C ASN A 331 -10.51 -0.65 18.70
N GLY A 332 -11.49 -1.47 18.29
CA GLY A 332 -12.17 -1.36 17.01
C GLY A 332 -11.33 -1.74 15.77
N ARG A 333 -10.16 -2.38 15.95
CA ARG A 333 -9.27 -2.69 14.83
C ARG A 333 -9.15 -4.17 14.45
N ASP A 334 -8.79 -5.06 15.38
CA ASP A 334 -8.44 -6.44 15.01
C ASP A 334 -9.28 -7.46 15.80
N PHE A 335 -9.80 -8.50 15.11
CA PHE A 335 -10.42 -9.65 15.76
C PHE A 335 -9.41 -10.43 16.59
N HIS A 336 -9.77 -10.73 17.85
CA HIS A 336 -8.86 -11.50 18.70
C HIS A 336 -9.14 -13.00 18.63
N ARG A 337 -8.10 -13.76 18.26
CA ARG A 337 -8.13 -15.23 18.35
C ARG A 337 -8.15 -15.66 19.81
N LYS A 338 -8.97 -16.66 20.16
CA LYS A 338 -8.97 -17.31 21.47
C LYS A 338 -7.63 -17.99 21.75
N HIS A 339 -7.11 -17.85 22.96
CA HIS A 339 -5.92 -18.58 23.38
C HIS A 339 -6.18 -20.09 23.35
N GLY A 340 -5.31 -20.86 22.68
CA GLY A 340 -5.49 -22.31 22.51
C GLY A 340 -6.64 -22.71 21.58
N ALA A 341 -7.18 -21.76 20.80
CA ALA A 341 -8.24 -22.02 19.83
C ALA A 341 -7.82 -23.08 18.80
N PRO A 342 -8.79 -23.87 18.27
CA PRO A 342 -8.54 -24.73 17.12
C PRO A 342 -8.09 -23.91 15.90
N ARG A 343 -7.61 -24.62 14.88
CA ARG A 343 -7.39 -24.02 13.56
C ARG A 343 -8.75 -23.65 12.95
N ALA A 344 -8.80 -22.54 12.23
CA ALA A 344 -10.00 -22.17 11.51
C ALA A 344 -10.31 -23.20 10.41
N GLU A 345 -11.59 -23.54 10.28
CA GLU A 345 -12.14 -24.38 9.23
C GLU A 345 -12.73 -23.48 8.15
N LEU A 346 -12.10 -23.47 6.98
CA LEU A 346 -12.46 -22.62 5.86
C LEU A 346 -13.49 -23.34 4.96
N ASP A 347 -14.58 -22.64 4.61
CA ASP A 347 -15.48 -23.03 3.53
C ASP A 347 -14.81 -22.68 2.19
N GLU A 348 -13.93 -23.58 1.75
CA GLU A 348 -13.10 -23.40 0.55
C GLU A 348 -13.94 -23.26 -0.73
N ASP A 349 -15.04 -24.01 -0.85
CA ASP A 349 -15.92 -23.98 -2.01
C ASP A 349 -16.64 -22.64 -2.13
N ARG A 350 -17.18 -22.14 -1.00
CA ARG A 350 -17.82 -20.83 -0.96
C ARG A 350 -16.83 -19.71 -1.25
N LEU A 351 -15.64 -19.76 -0.63
CA LEU A 351 -14.59 -18.77 -0.85
C LEU A 351 -14.14 -18.75 -2.30
N LEU A 352 -13.85 -19.92 -2.90
CA LEU A 352 -13.42 -20.01 -4.29
C LEU A 352 -14.48 -19.47 -5.25
N THR A 353 -15.76 -19.78 -5.01
CA THR A 353 -16.88 -19.27 -5.81
C THR A 353 -16.91 -17.74 -5.82
N ASP A 354 -16.80 -17.12 -4.64
CA ASP A 354 -16.82 -15.66 -4.53
C ASP A 354 -15.53 -15.03 -5.10
N LEU A 355 -14.35 -15.64 -4.90
CA LEU A 355 -13.10 -15.17 -5.51
C LEU A 355 -13.12 -15.23 -7.04
N ILE A 356 -13.68 -16.29 -7.64
CA ILE A 356 -13.88 -16.38 -9.10
C ILE A 356 -14.77 -15.25 -9.58
N ARG A 357 -15.86 -15.00 -8.85
CA ARG A 357 -16.82 -13.94 -9.17
C ARG A 357 -16.19 -12.56 -9.09
N MET A 358 -15.39 -12.29 -8.06
CA MET A 358 -14.62 -11.05 -7.92
C MET A 358 -13.61 -10.87 -9.06
N ALA A 359 -12.84 -11.92 -9.37
CA ALA A 359 -11.84 -11.91 -10.45
C ALA A 359 -12.49 -11.67 -11.83
N ARG A 360 -13.63 -12.32 -12.10
CA ARG A 360 -14.46 -12.10 -13.30
C ARG A 360 -14.86 -10.65 -13.44
N LEU A 361 -15.49 -10.08 -12.40
CA LEU A 361 -15.98 -8.70 -12.44
C LEU A 361 -14.85 -7.71 -12.72
N ARG A 362 -13.69 -7.93 -12.09
CA ARG A 362 -12.50 -7.09 -12.26
C ARG A 362 -11.94 -7.18 -13.67
N LEU A 363 -11.69 -8.39 -14.19
CA LEU A 363 -11.14 -8.56 -15.53
C LEU A 363 -12.13 -8.09 -16.61
N TYR A 364 -13.44 -8.30 -16.40
CA TYR A 364 -14.49 -7.71 -17.22
C TYR A 364 -14.41 -6.17 -17.26
N ALA A 365 -14.29 -5.53 -16.09
CA ALA A 365 -14.17 -4.07 -16.01
C ALA A 365 -12.93 -3.58 -16.76
N CYS A 366 -11.78 -4.23 -16.58
CA CYS A 366 -10.55 -3.92 -17.31
C CYS A 366 -10.74 -4.03 -18.83
N ASP A 367 -11.35 -5.12 -19.30
CA ASP A 367 -11.61 -5.34 -20.72
C ASP A 367 -12.56 -4.28 -21.32
N LYS A 368 -13.67 -3.97 -20.64
CA LYS A 368 -14.60 -2.90 -21.07
C LYS A 368 -13.96 -1.52 -21.07
N GLU A 369 -12.99 -1.33 -20.22
CA GLU A 369 -12.18 -0.13 -20.14
C GLU A 369 -10.95 -0.17 -21.04
N LYS A 370 -10.90 -1.11 -22.00
CA LYS A 370 -9.87 -1.24 -23.05
C LYS A 370 -8.45 -1.38 -22.51
N VAL A 371 -8.31 -2.00 -21.35
CA VAL A 371 -7.02 -2.36 -20.76
C VAL A 371 -6.43 -3.50 -21.58
N GLN A 372 -5.15 -3.37 -21.93
CA GLN A 372 -4.42 -4.38 -22.69
C GLN A 372 -3.52 -5.23 -21.80
N ILE A 373 -2.94 -4.63 -20.76
CA ILE A 373 -2.12 -5.34 -19.77
C ILE A 373 -2.68 -5.09 -18.38
N VAL A 374 -2.98 -6.16 -17.65
CA VAL A 374 -3.47 -6.05 -16.27
C VAL A 374 -2.32 -6.34 -15.31
N VAL A 375 -1.99 -5.39 -14.43
CA VAL A 375 -1.01 -5.57 -13.35
C VAL A 375 -1.75 -5.86 -12.04
N GLU A 376 -1.44 -7.00 -11.43
CA GLU A 376 -2.13 -7.60 -10.29
C GLU A 376 -1.18 -7.83 -9.11
N THR A 377 -1.61 -7.56 -7.88
CA THR A 377 -0.79 -7.72 -6.66
C THR A 377 -1.35 -8.75 -5.66
N GLY A 378 -2.48 -9.39 -5.98
CA GLY A 378 -3.16 -10.35 -5.09
C GLY A 378 -3.91 -9.65 -3.95
N ILE A 379 -5.21 -9.42 -4.12
CA ILE A 379 -6.03 -8.67 -3.15
C ILE A 379 -6.18 -9.46 -1.84
N GLY A 380 -5.89 -8.85 -0.70
CA GLY A 380 -6.12 -9.44 0.62
C GLY A 380 -5.14 -10.56 1.01
N LEU A 381 -4.04 -10.74 0.27
CA LEU A 381 -3.15 -11.90 0.44
C LEU A 381 -1.97 -11.68 1.41
N GLY A 382 -1.81 -10.45 1.89
CA GLY A 382 -0.82 -10.06 2.91
C GLY A 382 -1.28 -10.39 4.33
N VAL A 383 -1.41 -9.36 5.17
CA VAL A 383 -1.86 -9.49 6.58
C VAL A 383 -3.26 -10.11 6.67
N PHE A 384 -4.11 -9.79 5.69
CA PHE A 384 -5.52 -10.13 5.65
C PHE A 384 -5.82 -11.60 5.27
N ALA A 385 -4.81 -12.38 4.87
CA ALA A 385 -5.00 -13.77 4.46
C ALA A 385 -5.37 -14.73 5.61
N GLY A 386 -5.44 -14.26 6.85
CA GLY A 386 -5.83 -15.11 7.99
C GLY A 386 -4.68 -15.92 8.59
N LYS A 387 -3.45 -15.38 8.53
CA LYS A 387 -2.25 -16.02 9.11
C LYS A 387 -2.41 -16.32 10.60
N SER A 388 -3.07 -15.44 11.36
CA SER A 388 -3.31 -15.61 12.80
C SER A 388 -4.20 -16.81 13.15
N ILE A 389 -5.07 -17.20 12.21
CA ILE A 389 -6.01 -18.33 12.36
C ILE A 389 -5.62 -19.54 11.50
N GLY A 390 -4.51 -19.44 10.76
CA GLY A 390 -3.85 -20.54 10.07
C GLY A 390 -4.48 -20.95 8.73
N ILE A 391 -5.11 -20.04 8.00
CA ILE A 391 -5.75 -20.35 6.70
C ILE A 391 -5.04 -19.68 5.50
N ASP A 392 -3.99 -18.90 5.73
CA ASP A 392 -3.35 -18.03 4.73
C ASP A 392 -2.81 -18.77 3.51
N ALA A 393 -2.17 -19.92 3.69
CA ALA A 393 -1.70 -20.73 2.57
C ALA A 393 -2.86 -21.17 1.63
N VAL A 394 -3.99 -21.57 2.22
CA VAL A 394 -5.17 -22.02 1.46
C VAL A 394 -5.82 -20.84 0.76
N VAL A 395 -5.99 -19.70 1.44
CA VAL A 395 -6.56 -18.47 0.86
C VAL A 395 -5.74 -17.98 -0.34
N ARG A 396 -4.40 -17.99 -0.23
CA ARG A 396 -3.49 -17.61 -1.33
C ARG A 396 -3.62 -18.54 -2.53
N ALA A 397 -3.65 -19.86 -2.30
CA ALA A 397 -3.83 -20.85 -3.36
C ALA A 397 -5.19 -20.71 -4.05
N LEU A 398 -6.28 -20.55 -3.29
CA LEU A 398 -7.62 -20.34 -3.84
C LEU A 398 -7.73 -19.05 -4.64
N SER A 399 -7.03 -17.98 -4.21
CA SER A 399 -7.01 -16.71 -4.94
C SER A 399 -6.27 -16.80 -6.28
N ALA A 400 -5.12 -17.48 -6.30
CA ALA A 400 -4.42 -17.79 -7.56
C ALA A 400 -5.29 -18.66 -8.47
N LYS A 401 -5.93 -19.69 -7.92
CA LYS A 401 -6.82 -20.62 -8.63
C LYS A 401 -8.02 -19.91 -9.23
N ALA A 402 -8.62 -18.97 -8.51
CA ALA A 402 -9.74 -18.19 -9.00
C ALA A 402 -9.38 -17.39 -10.26
N ILE A 403 -8.26 -16.67 -10.23
CA ILE A 403 -7.82 -15.87 -11.38
C ILE A 403 -7.45 -16.79 -12.56
N ARG A 404 -6.74 -17.90 -12.30
CA ARG A 404 -6.44 -18.91 -13.32
C ARG A 404 -7.72 -19.42 -13.99
N THR A 405 -8.71 -19.79 -13.18
CA THR A 405 -10.00 -20.31 -13.65
C THR A 405 -10.70 -19.30 -14.56
N VAL A 406 -10.74 -18.02 -14.18
CA VAL A 406 -11.34 -16.97 -15.01
C VAL A 406 -10.57 -16.76 -16.31
N LEU A 407 -9.24 -16.76 -16.29
CA LEU A 407 -8.43 -16.61 -17.49
C LEU A 407 -8.59 -17.80 -18.46
N GLU A 408 -8.78 -19.01 -17.95
CA GLU A 408 -9.05 -20.20 -18.77
C GLU A 408 -10.45 -20.19 -19.36
N GLN A 409 -11.46 -19.85 -18.56
CA GLN A 409 -12.87 -19.92 -18.97
C GLN A 409 -13.29 -18.72 -19.83
N GLU A 410 -12.79 -17.53 -19.52
CA GLU A 410 -13.26 -16.27 -20.11
C GLU A 410 -12.19 -15.52 -20.88
N GLY A 411 -10.92 -15.89 -20.73
CA GLY A 411 -9.82 -15.33 -21.51
C GLY A 411 -10.07 -15.27 -23.02
N PRO A 412 -10.64 -16.31 -23.65
CA PRO A 412 -10.96 -16.27 -25.07
C PRO A 412 -11.99 -15.21 -25.49
N ASN A 413 -12.79 -14.71 -24.53
CA ASN A 413 -13.85 -13.72 -24.76
C ASN A 413 -13.39 -12.28 -24.48
N TYR A 414 -12.21 -12.07 -23.88
CA TYR A 414 -11.69 -10.71 -23.68
C TYR A 414 -11.21 -10.15 -25.03
N GLU A 415 -11.72 -8.97 -25.37
CA GLU A 415 -11.44 -8.28 -26.64
C GLU A 415 -10.10 -7.53 -26.60
N HIS A 416 -9.73 -7.01 -25.43
CA HIS A 416 -8.64 -6.06 -25.26
C HIS A 416 -7.47 -6.62 -24.46
N ILE A 417 -7.73 -7.48 -23.46
CA ILE A 417 -6.69 -8.00 -22.58
C ILE A 417 -5.75 -8.94 -23.36
N ARG A 418 -4.48 -8.57 -23.42
CA ARG A 418 -3.41 -9.26 -24.16
C ARG A 418 -2.36 -9.90 -23.24
N GLY A 419 -2.34 -9.56 -21.96
CA GLY A 419 -1.41 -10.13 -20.98
C GLY A 419 -1.74 -9.75 -19.54
N ILE A 420 -1.34 -10.61 -18.62
CA ILE A 420 -1.43 -10.38 -17.17
C ILE A 420 -0.03 -10.35 -16.58
N VAL A 421 0.22 -9.39 -15.69
CA VAL A 421 1.45 -9.30 -14.91
C VAL A 421 1.11 -9.34 -13.43
N PHE A 422 1.57 -10.36 -12.71
CA PHE A 422 1.48 -10.44 -11.26
C PHE A 422 2.73 -9.81 -10.63
N ALA A 423 2.56 -8.66 -9.98
CA ALA A 423 3.55 -7.97 -9.17
C ALA A 423 3.48 -8.48 -7.72
N LEU A 424 4.26 -9.52 -7.41
CA LEU A 424 4.23 -10.24 -6.13
C LEU A 424 5.59 -10.14 -5.42
N PRO A 425 5.88 -9.01 -4.75
CA PRO A 425 7.15 -8.81 -4.08
C PRO A 425 7.37 -9.82 -2.93
N ILE A 426 8.57 -10.38 -2.83
CA ILE A 426 8.96 -11.37 -1.81
C ILE A 426 9.68 -10.65 -0.66
N PHE A 427 9.04 -10.46 0.51
CA PHE A 427 9.67 -9.71 1.61
C PHE A 427 10.52 -10.61 2.52
N ASP A 428 11.54 -10.04 3.16
CA ASP A 428 12.44 -10.77 4.08
C ASP A 428 11.71 -11.41 5.27
N SER A 429 10.54 -10.90 5.66
CA SER A 429 9.67 -11.52 6.66
C SER A 429 9.18 -12.91 6.25
N ASP A 430 9.08 -13.16 4.95
CA ASP A 430 8.54 -14.39 4.38
C ASP A 430 9.62 -15.48 4.22
N LEU A 431 10.90 -15.10 4.32
CA LEU A 431 12.04 -16.01 4.19
C LEU A 431 12.53 -16.59 5.53
N ARG A 432 12.12 -16.05 6.68
CA ARG A 432 12.74 -16.34 8.00
C ARG A 432 12.47 -17.73 8.57
N ILE A 433 11.60 -18.54 7.99
CA ILE A 433 11.19 -19.86 8.54
C ILE A 433 11.60 -21.02 7.62
N GLY A 434 12.36 -20.76 6.55
CA GLY A 434 12.83 -21.82 5.63
C GLY A 434 11.72 -22.51 4.83
N ARG A 435 10.49 -21.98 4.87
CA ARG A 435 9.37 -22.39 4.02
C ARG A 435 8.95 -21.21 3.14
N ARG A 436 8.98 -21.39 1.82
CA ARG A 436 8.37 -20.47 0.84
C ARG A 436 6.85 -20.69 0.80
N GLU A 437 6.17 -20.32 1.88
CA GLU A 437 4.70 -20.23 1.90
C GLU A 437 4.27 -18.77 1.61
N ASP A 438 4.91 -18.12 0.62
CA ASP A 438 4.64 -16.74 0.23
C ASP A 438 3.62 -16.65 -0.93
N VAL A 439 3.08 -15.46 -1.15
CA VAL A 439 2.07 -15.22 -2.20
C VAL A 439 2.65 -15.53 -3.58
N TYR A 440 3.92 -15.18 -3.80
CA TYR A 440 4.62 -15.43 -5.05
C TYR A 440 4.62 -16.92 -5.41
N GLN A 441 5.03 -17.79 -4.48
CA GLN A 441 5.11 -19.23 -4.71
C GLN A 441 3.72 -19.84 -4.94
N ALA A 442 2.69 -19.40 -4.21
CA ALA A 442 1.32 -19.87 -4.43
C ALA A 442 0.84 -19.59 -5.87
N PHE A 443 1.18 -18.43 -6.42
CA PHE A 443 0.86 -18.08 -7.81
C PHE A 443 1.71 -18.86 -8.81
N VAL A 444 3.02 -19.03 -8.56
CA VAL A 444 3.88 -19.84 -9.42
C VAL A 444 3.39 -21.29 -9.50
N ASP A 445 3.04 -21.88 -8.35
CA ASP A 445 2.57 -23.27 -8.29
C ASP A 445 1.23 -23.46 -9.01
N GLU A 446 0.35 -22.46 -8.97
CA GLU A 446 -0.98 -22.55 -9.58
C GLU A 446 -0.95 -22.26 -11.08
N PHE A 447 -0.10 -21.33 -11.52
CA PHE A 447 0.12 -21.00 -12.92
C PHE A 447 1.22 -21.82 -13.60
N ASP A 448 1.76 -22.85 -12.93
CA ASP A 448 2.71 -23.76 -13.54
C ASP A 448 2.22 -24.22 -14.93
N GLN A 449 3.15 -24.40 -15.85
CA GLN A 449 2.85 -24.66 -17.26
C GLN A 449 2.06 -25.97 -17.45
N SER A 450 2.13 -26.89 -16.49
CA SER A 450 1.32 -28.12 -16.48
C SER A 450 -0.14 -27.89 -16.09
N LYS A 451 -0.45 -26.77 -15.43
CA LYS A 451 -1.79 -26.45 -14.89
C LYS A 451 -2.51 -25.38 -15.70
N TYR A 452 -1.82 -24.32 -16.14
CA TYR A 452 -2.45 -23.22 -16.84
C TYR A 452 -2.58 -23.48 -18.34
N ASN A 453 -3.83 -23.52 -18.83
CA ASN A 453 -4.15 -23.75 -20.24
C ASN A 453 -4.88 -22.55 -20.89
N GLY A 454 -4.85 -21.37 -20.27
CA GLY A 454 -5.52 -20.17 -20.79
C GLY A 454 -4.80 -19.56 -21.98
N CYS A 455 -5.51 -18.76 -22.79
CA CYS A 455 -4.94 -18.17 -24.01
C CYS A 455 -4.15 -16.87 -23.77
N ILE A 456 -4.27 -16.27 -22.60
CA ILE A 456 -3.61 -15.00 -22.26
C ILE A 456 -2.28 -15.30 -21.57
N PRO A 457 -1.14 -14.75 -22.04
CA PRO A 457 0.15 -14.97 -21.40
C PRO A 457 0.22 -14.27 -20.03
N VAL A 458 0.99 -14.87 -19.12
CA VAL A 458 1.12 -14.44 -17.73
C VAL A 458 2.60 -14.24 -17.37
N LEU A 459 2.93 -13.11 -16.75
CA LEU A 459 4.23 -12.87 -16.13
C LEU A 459 4.04 -12.76 -14.62
N ILE A 460 4.72 -13.58 -13.83
CA ILE A 460 4.81 -13.42 -12.38
C ILE A 460 6.18 -12.83 -12.05
N ALA A 461 6.22 -11.78 -11.24
CA ALA A 461 7.42 -10.98 -10.99
C ALA A 461 7.52 -10.52 -9.53
N ASP A 462 8.68 -10.75 -8.90
CA ASP A 462 9.08 -10.12 -7.64
C ASP A 462 9.52 -8.66 -7.88
N GLN A 463 8.54 -7.78 -8.10
CA GLN A 463 8.78 -6.42 -8.56
C GLN A 463 7.72 -5.42 -8.07
N ASP A 464 8.09 -4.13 -8.07
CA ASP A 464 7.17 -3.01 -7.83
C ASP A 464 6.12 -2.91 -8.96
N MET A 465 4.83 -2.93 -8.56
CA MET A 465 3.72 -2.76 -9.49
C MET A 465 3.75 -1.42 -10.22
N HIS A 466 4.22 -0.35 -9.58
CA HIS A 466 4.25 0.98 -10.19
C HIS A 466 5.28 1.05 -11.31
N ARG A 467 6.48 0.55 -11.04
CA ARG A 467 7.56 0.45 -12.02
C ARG A 467 7.14 -0.40 -13.22
N LEU A 468 6.49 -1.54 -12.98
CA LEU A 468 5.92 -2.37 -14.04
C LEU A 468 4.90 -1.58 -14.87
N THR A 469 3.91 -0.96 -14.21
CA THR A 469 2.81 -0.22 -14.85
C THR A 469 3.32 0.94 -15.69
N VAL A 470 4.24 1.75 -15.17
CA VAL A 470 4.84 2.88 -15.90
C VAL A 470 5.63 2.40 -17.13
N VAL A 471 6.43 1.34 -17.00
CA VAL A 471 7.19 0.78 -18.14
C VAL A 471 6.25 0.25 -19.23
N ILE A 472 5.14 -0.38 -18.85
CA ILE A 472 4.10 -0.85 -19.78
C ILE A 472 3.44 0.35 -20.50
N ALA A 473 3.07 1.39 -19.76
CA ALA A 473 2.44 2.59 -20.31
C ALA A 473 3.37 3.33 -21.29
N HIS A 474 4.67 3.43 -20.97
CA HIS A 474 5.70 3.93 -21.88
C HIS A 474 5.87 3.07 -23.12
N GLY A 475 5.60 1.76 -23.02
CA GLY A 475 5.53 0.85 -24.17
C GLY A 475 4.34 1.10 -25.10
N GLY A 476 3.45 2.03 -24.76
CA GLY A 476 2.28 2.39 -25.57
C GLY A 476 1.02 1.58 -25.27
N PHE A 477 1.04 0.73 -24.24
CA PHE A 477 -0.10 -0.10 -23.87
C PHE A 477 -1.02 0.62 -22.89
N ASN A 478 -2.32 0.39 -23.01
CA ASN A 478 -3.26 0.69 -21.93
C ASN A 478 -3.08 -0.35 -20.83
N VAL A 479 -2.85 0.10 -19.61
CA VAL A 479 -2.50 -0.75 -18.48
C VAL A 479 -3.37 -0.42 -17.28
N SER A 480 -3.74 -1.44 -16.53
CA SER A 480 -4.33 -1.25 -15.20
C SER A 480 -3.38 -1.68 -14.11
N GLU A 481 -3.41 -0.99 -12.98
CA GLU A 481 -2.85 -1.47 -11.73
C GLU A 481 -3.94 -1.66 -10.68
N LEU A 482 -3.80 -2.74 -9.90
CA LEU A 482 -4.72 -3.07 -8.83
C LEU A 482 -4.43 -2.25 -7.57
N ASN A 483 -5.46 -1.56 -7.08
CA ASN A 483 -5.52 -0.94 -5.77
C ASN A 483 -6.41 -1.77 -4.83
N PRO A 484 -5.85 -2.45 -3.80
CA PRO A 484 -6.69 -2.97 -2.73
C PRO A 484 -7.44 -1.80 -2.07
N ALA A 485 -8.77 -1.88 -2.06
CA ALA A 485 -9.62 -0.90 -1.42
C ALA A 485 -10.04 -1.36 -0.03
N ASP A 486 -10.32 -0.39 0.85
CA ASP A 486 -10.92 -0.69 2.15
C ASP A 486 -12.32 -1.33 2.00
N SER A 487 -12.76 -1.99 3.08
CA SER A 487 -14.09 -2.59 3.31
C SER A 487 -15.28 -1.70 2.90
N HIS A 488 -15.17 -0.37 3.02
CA HIS A 488 -16.22 0.57 2.61
C HIS A 488 -16.10 1.08 1.18
N GLY A 489 -15.00 0.76 0.49
CA GLY A 489 -14.73 1.27 -0.84
C GLY A 489 -14.53 2.79 -0.90
N VAL A 490 -14.15 3.42 0.21
CA VAL A 490 -13.64 4.81 0.21
C VAL A 490 -12.18 4.78 -0.23
N PHE A 491 -11.78 5.67 -1.13
CA PHE A 491 -10.37 5.80 -1.50
C PHE A 491 -9.61 6.56 -0.41
N GLY A 492 -8.39 6.15 -0.04
CA GLY A 492 -7.55 6.94 0.86
C GLY A 492 -8.00 6.91 2.32
N GLU A 493 -8.41 5.75 2.82
CA GLU A 493 -8.81 5.59 4.21
C GLU A 493 -7.68 5.93 5.20
N TYR A 494 -6.43 5.61 4.85
CA TYR A 494 -5.33 5.57 5.82
C TYR A 494 -4.23 6.61 5.65
N TRP A 495 -4.19 7.34 4.54
CA TRP A 495 -3.01 8.16 4.21
C TRP A 495 -2.73 9.27 5.25
N GLN A 496 -3.73 9.70 6.03
CA GLN A 496 -3.56 10.66 7.13
C GLN A 496 -3.04 10.04 8.44
N ASN A 497 -2.91 8.72 8.50
CA ASN A 497 -2.47 7.98 9.69
C ASN A 497 -0.97 7.65 9.66
N ARG A 498 -0.23 8.13 8.64
CA ARG A 498 1.23 7.94 8.49
C ARG A 498 1.64 6.46 8.58
N GLY A 499 0.75 5.57 8.11
CA GLY A 499 0.89 4.12 8.23
C GLY A 499 1.64 3.50 7.04
N PRO A 500 2.20 2.29 7.22
CA PRO A 500 2.99 1.59 6.19
C PRO A 500 2.16 0.68 5.28
N ALA A 501 0.83 0.67 5.36
CA ALA A 501 0.03 -0.29 4.59
C ALA A 501 -0.02 0.08 3.09
N VAL A 502 -0.39 -0.90 2.26
CA VAL A 502 -0.24 -0.79 0.80
C VAL A 502 -1.22 0.25 0.24
N GLU A 503 -2.40 0.34 0.85
CA GLU A 503 -3.44 1.31 0.54
C GLU A 503 -2.98 2.75 0.81
N GLU A 504 -2.25 3.00 1.91
CA GLU A 504 -1.59 4.27 2.21
C GLU A 504 -0.63 4.63 1.10
N LYS A 505 0.25 3.69 0.72
CA LYS A 505 1.27 3.95 -0.29
C LYS A 505 0.64 4.35 -1.61
N LEU A 506 -0.40 3.65 -2.05
CA LEU A 506 -1.13 3.99 -3.28
C LEU A 506 -1.75 5.39 -3.26
N ALA A 507 -2.27 5.82 -2.11
CA ALA A 507 -2.79 7.18 -1.96
C ALA A 507 -1.67 8.24 -1.98
N LEU A 508 -0.44 7.89 -1.60
CA LEU A 508 0.73 8.77 -1.61
C LEU A 508 1.45 8.78 -2.97
N THR A 509 1.38 7.67 -3.71
CA THR A 509 2.14 7.47 -4.94
C THR A 509 1.38 7.76 -6.21
N THR A 510 0.07 7.96 -6.14
CA THR A 510 -0.80 8.17 -7.30
C THR A 510 -1.68 9.41 -7.14
N LEU A 511 -2.39 9.79 -8.20
CA LEU A 511 -3.46 10.80 -8.11
C LEU A 511 -4.82 10.25 -7.66
N GLY A 512 -4.86 9.02 -7.13
CA GLY A 512 -6.12 8.34 -6.81
C GLY A 512 -7.03 9.14 -5.87
N LEU A 513 -6.48 9.96 -4.97
CA LEU A 513 -7.25 10.86 -4.12
C LEU A 513 -8.05 11.88 -4.94
N LEU A 514 -7.44 12.48 -5.97
CA LEU A 514 -8.11 13.47 -6.81
C LEU A 514 -9.12 12.84 -7.76
N VAL A 515 -8.87 11.60 -8.23
CA VAL A 515 -9.66 10.97 -9.29
C VAL A 515 -10.69 9.95 -8.81
N GLN A 516 -10.60 9.42 -7.59
CA GLN A 516 -11.55 8.41 -7.07
C GLN A 516 -12.24 8.79 -5.74
N HIS A 517 -11.84 9.88 -5.08
CA HIS A 517 -12.46 10.28 -3.81
C HIS A 517 -13.71 11.15 -4.02
N HIS A 518 -14.85 10.78 -3.42
CA HIS A 518 -16.14 11.46 -3.63
C HIS A 518 -16.16 12.94 -3.22
N LEU A 519 -15.38 13.32 -2.20
CA LEU A 519 -15.23 14.74 -1.79
C LEU A 519 -14.53 15.63 -2.82
N ILE A 520 -13.82 15.06 -3.81
CA ILE A 520 -13.07 15.81 -4.82
C ILE A 520 -13.64 15.57 -6.22
N ASN A 521 -13.89 14.31 -6.58
CA ASN A 521 -14.41 13.94 -7.88
C ASN A 521 -15.95 13.85 -7.86
N PRO A 522 -16.67 14.75 -8.55
CA PRO A 522 -18.14 14.74 -8.57
C PRO A 522 -18.72 13.52 -9.29
N TYR A 523 -17.98 12.87 -10.20
CA TYR A 523 -18.45 11.71 -10.95
C TYR A 523 -18.52 10.43 -10.12
N VAL A 524 -17.91 10.43 -8.92
CA VAL A 524 -17.96 9.27 -8.01
C VAL A 524 -19.38 8.99 -7.53
N LEU A 525 -20.17 10.04 -7.32
CA LEU A 525 -21.56 9.95 -6.84
C LEU A 525 -22.59 10.09 -7.97
N ASP A 526 -22.17 10.12 -9.23
CA ASP A 526 -23.09 10.18 -10.37
C ASP A 526 -23.50 8.76 -10.80
N PRO A 527 -24.78 8.37 -10.62
CA PRO A 527 -25.26 7.04 -11.01
C PRO A 527 -25.08 6.70 -12.49
N LYS A 528 -24.92 7.71 -13.37
CA LYS A 528 -24.62 7.49 -14.80
C LYS A 528 -23.27 6.80 -15.02
N HIS A 529 -22.40 6.76 -14.01
CA HIS A 529 -21.12 6.09 -14.04
C HIS A 529 -21.17 4.66 -13.48
N TYR A 530 -22.33 4.22 -12.97
CA TYR A 530 -22.52 2.88 -12.41
C TYR A 530 -22.98 1.91 -13.49
N ARG A 531 -22.37 0.73 -13.53
CA ARG A 531 -22.64 -0.35 -14.47
C ARG A 531 -22.94 -1.60 -13.65
N PHE A 532 -24.21 -2.00 -13.66
CA PHE A 532 -24.66 -3.25 -13.05
C PHE A 532 -24.53 -4.34 -14.12
N VAL A 533 -23.70 -5.34 -13.85
CA VAL A 533 -23.33 -6.41 -14.79
C VAL A 533 -23.79 -7.76 -14.30
#